data_AF-A0A1U7CZX4-F1
#
_entry.id   AF-A0A1U7CZX4-F1
#
_cell.length_a   1.000
_cell.length_b   1.000
_cell.length_c   1.000
_cell.angle_alpha   90.00
_cell.angle_beta   90.00
_cell.angle_gamma   90.00
#
_symmetry.space_group_name_H-M   'P 1'
#
loop_
_entity.id
_entity.type
_entity.pdbx_description
1 polymer ?
#
loop_
_entity_poly.entity_id
_entity_poly.type
_entity_poly.pdbx_seq_one_letter_code
_entity_poly.pdbx_strand_id
1 'polypeptide(L)' 'MTPTDIGTGIAMVLIIEGLVYALAPSLVERLLESLRAMPIETRRTLGLVTVATGLLLLWIFRA' A
#
# COMPACT_ATOMS: atom_id res chain seq x y z
N MET A 1 -12.70 -4.01 16.50
CA MET A 1 -11.27 -3.99 16.13
C MET A 1 -10.49 -3.82 17.41
N THR A 2 -9.74 -4.83 17.82
CA THR A 2 -8.95 -4.78 19.07
C THR A 2 -7.60 -4.10 18.80
N PRO A 3 -6.87 -3.63 19.84
CA PRO A 3 -5.51 -3.10 19.66
C PRO A 3 -4.56 -4.09 18.99
N THR A 4 -4.77 -5.39 19.18
CA THR A 4 -3.99 -6.45 18.55
C THR A 4 -4.23 -6.52 17.04
N ASP A 5 -5.47 -6.34 16.56
CA ASP A 5 -5.79 -6.31 15.13
C ASP A 5 -5.01 -5.20 14.41
N ILE A 6 -4.92 -4.03 15.04
CA ILE A 6 -4.19 -2.87 14.52
C ILE A 6 -2.69 -3.16 14.49
N GLY A 7 -2.15 -3.71 15.58
CA GLY A 7 -0.74 -4.08 15.68
C GLY A 7 -0.32 -5.10 14.61
N THR A 8 -1.14 -6.12 14.37
CA THR A 8 -0.90 -7.11 13.30
C THR A 8 -0.91 -6.46 11.92
N GLY A 9 -1.86 -5.55 11.65
CA GLY A 9 -1.91 -4.81 10.39
C GLY A 9 -0.63 -4.01 10.13
N ILE A 10 -0.15 -3.27 11.14
CA ILE A 10 1.09 -2.48 11.04
C ILE A 10 2.30 -3.40 10.82
N ALA A 11 2.41 -4.49 11.59
CA ALA A 11 3.52 -5.44 11.43
C ALA A 11 3.57 -6.04 10.02
N MET A 12 2.41 -6.41 9.47
CA MET A 12 2.33 -6.97 8.12
C MET A 12 2.76 -5.95 7.04
N VAL A 13 2.34 -4.68 7.16
CA VAL A 13 2.75 -3.61 6.24
C VAL A 13 4.27 -3.43 6.27
N LEU A 14 4.88 -3.37 7.46
CA LEU A 14 6.33 -3.21 7.60
C LEU A 14 7.11 -4.39 7.00
N ILE A 15 6.62 -5.63 7.19
CA ILE A 15 7.25 -6.82 6.59
C ILE A 15 7.19 -6.75 5.07
N ILE A 16 6.00 -6.47 4.51
CA ILE A 16 5.82 -6.43 3.05
C ILE A 16 6.65 -5.30 2.43
N GLU A 17 6.57 -4.07 2.97
CA GLU A 17 7.37 -2.95 2.46
C GLU A 17 8.88 -3.21 2.60
N GLY A 18 9.32 -3.70 3.76
CA GLY A 18 10.71 -4.05 4.02
C GLY A 18 11.27 -5.09 3.04
N LEU A 19 10.47 -6.10 2.70
CA LEU A 19 10.86 -7.11 1.71
C LEU A 19 11.03 -6.51 0.31
N VAL A 20 10.15 -5.59 -0.10
CA VAL A 20 10.30 -4.91 -1.40
C VAL A 20 11.62 -4.12 -1.43
N TYR A 21 11.95 -3.40 -0.36
CA TYR A 21 13.22 -2.67 -0.26
C TYR A 21 14.44 -3.60 -0.24
N ALA A 22 14.37 -4.72 0.47
CA ALA A 22 15.49 -5.65 0.62
C ALA A 22 15.75 -6.51 -0.63
N LEU A 23 14.68 -6.98 -1.30
CA LEU A 23 14.78 -7.94 -2.41
C LEU A 23 14.82 -7.26 -3.78
N ALA A 24 14.16 -6.11 -3.94
CA ALA A 24 14.02 -5.43 -5.23
C ALA A 24 14.14 -3.91 -5.12
N PRO A 25 15.26 -3.36 -4.60
CA PRO A 25 15.42 -1.91 -4.43
C PRO A 25 15.30 -1.13 -5.75
N SER A 26 15.77 -1.69 -6.87
CA SER A 26 15.66 -1.05 -8.19
C SER A 26 14.23 -0.98 -8.73
N LEU A 27 13.33 -1.86 -8.26
CA LEU A 27 11.91 -1.77 -8.59
C LEU A 27 11.28 -0.54 -7.92
N VAL A 28 11.65 -0.27 -6.67
CA VAL A 28 11.18 0.89 -5.91
C VAL A 28 11.57 2.18 -6.61
N GLU A 29 12.83 2.31 -7.02
CA GLU A 29 13.31 3.48 -7.76
C GLU A 29 12.49 3.73 -9.04
N ARG A 30 12.29 2.69 -9.85
CA ARG A 30 11.50 2.77 -11.09
C ARG A 30 10.04 3.14 -10.83
N LEU A 31 9.43 2.59 -9.77
CA LEU A 31 8.06 2.92 -9.39
C LEU A 31 7.96 4.39 -8.95
N LEU A 32 8.92 4.88 -8.18
CA LEU A 32 8.96 6.28 -7.74
C LEU A 32 9.17 7.24 -8.91
N GLU A 33 10.02 6.90 -9.89
CA GLU A 33 10.19 7.66 -11.12
C GLU A 33 8.89 7.72 -11.92
N SER A 34 8.22 6.58 -12.11
CA SER A 34 6.93 6.50 -12.78
C SER A 34 5.87 7.35 -12.08
N LEU A 35 5.77 7.27 -10.76
CA LEU A 35 4.84 8.07 -9.96
C LEU A 35 5.15 9.56 -10.05
N ARG A 36 6.43 9.96 -10.07
CA ARG A 36 6.84 11.36 -10.24
C ARG A 36 6.45 11.92 -11.61
N ALA A 37 6.52 11.11 -12.66
CA ALA A 37 6.13 11.51 -14.00
C ALA A 37 4.61 11.69 -14.17
N MET A 38 3.79 11.14 -13.27
CA MET A 38 2.33 11.29 -13.34
C MET A 38 1.85 12.69 -12.88
N PRO A 39 0.78 13.24 -13.51
CA PRO A 39 0.05 14.39 -12.98
C PRO A 39 -0.45 14.16 -11.56
N ILE A 40 -0.63 15.23 -10.78
CA ILE A 40 -1.04 15.13 -9.38
C ILE A 40 -2.46 14.58 -9.24
N GLU A 41 -3.35 14.88 -10.18
CA GLU A 41 -4.72 14.40 -10.25
C GLU A 41 -4.76 12.87 -10.41
N THR A 42 -3.91 12.33 -11.30
CA THR A 42 -3.78 10.89 -11.52
C THR A 42 -3.25 10.20 -10.27
N ARG A 43 -2.23 10.77 -9.60
CA ARG A 43 -1.71 10.24 -8.33
C ARG A 43 -2.77 10.21 -7.23
N ARG A 44 -3.59 11.27 -7.11
CA ARG A 44 -4.70 11.31 -6.16
C ARG A 44 -5.75 10.25 -6.47
N THR A 45 -6.11 10.09 -7.74
CA THR A 45 -7.08 9.09 -8.18
C THR A 45 -6.58 7.67 -7.90
N LEU A 46 -5.30 7.39 -8.20
CA LEU A 46 -4.66 6.11 -7.88
C LEU A 46 -4.73 5.82 -6.37
N GLY A 47 -4.39 6.81 -5.52
CA GLY A 47 -4.50 6.67 -4.07
C GLY A 47 -5.91 6.38 -3.59
N LEU A 48 -6.92 7.09 -4.13
CA LEU A 48 -8.33 6.87 -3.78
C LEU A 48 -8.80 5.47 -4.18
N VAL A 49 -8.42 4.97 -5.36
CA VAL A 49 -8.73 3.61 -5.81
C VAL A 49 -8.09 2.57 -4.90
N THR A 50 -6.83 2.76 -4.51
CA THR A 50 -6.12 1.86 -3.59
C THR A 50 -6.81 1.81 -2.23
N VAL A 51 -7.21 2.96 -1.66
CA VAL A 51 -7.94 3.02 -0.38
C VAL A 51 -9.30 2.33 -0.50
N ALA A 52 -10.08 2.63 -1.55
CA ALA A 52 -11.39 2.02 -1.77
C ALA A 52 -11.28 0.49 -1.89
N THR A 53 -10.28 0.00 -2.62
CA THR A 53 -10.01 -1.43 -2.78
C THR A 53 -9.64 -2.07 -1.45
N GLY A 54 -8.76 -1.44 -0.66
CA GLY A 54 -8.39 -1.93 0.67
C GLY A 54 -9.59 -2.02 1.63
N LEU A 55 -10.48 -1.03 1.61
CA LEU A 55 -11.71 -1.05 2.40
C LEU A 55 -12.67 -2.15 1.95
N LEU A 56 -12.83 -2.37 0.65
CA LEU A 56 -13.64 -3.46 0.11
C LEU A 56 -13.10 -4.83 0.52
N LEU A 57 -11.78 -5.05 0.41
CA LEU A 57 -11.15 -6.30 0.85
C LEU A 57 -11.30 -6.51 2.35
N LEU A 58 -11.07 -5.48 3.15
CA LEU A 58 -11.27 -5.55 4.60
C LEU A 58 -12.71 -5.91 4.95
N TRP A 59 -13.68 -5.33 4.24
CA TRP A 59 -15.10 -5.65 4.40
C TRP A 59 -15.39 -7.11 4.05
N ILE A 60 -14.91 -7.60 2.90
CA ILE A 60 -15.12 -8.99 2.45
C ILE A 60 -14.54 -10.01 3.45
N PHE A 61 -13.33 -9.76 3.94
CA PHE A 61 -12.66 -10.73 4.83
C PHE A 61 -13.04 -10.60 6.31
N ARG A 62 -13.68 -9.50 6.73
CA ARG A 62 -14.23 -9.34 8.09
C ARG A 62 -15.74 -9.61 8.17
N ALA A 63 -16.47 -9.59 7.07
CA ALA A 63 -17.88 -9.99 7.00
C ALA A 63 -18.04 -11.48 7.32
#